data_AF-T1BX62-F1
#
_entry.id   AF-T1BX62-F1
#
_cell.length_a   1.000
_cell.length_b   1.000
_cell.length_c   1.000
_cell.angle_alpha   90.00
_cell.angle_beta   90.00
_cell.angle_gamma   90.00
#
_symmetry.space_group_name_H-M   'P 1'
#
loop_
_entity.id
_entity.type
_entity.pdbx_description
1 polymer ?
#
loop_
_entity_poly.entity_id
_entity_poly.type
_entity_poly.pdbx_seq_one_letter_code
_entity_poly.pdbx_strand_id
1 'polypeptide(L)'
;TTPASYQHVVFHQPNGKFPQRVGKQLGFSDDQMRYGLVTPFIGNTYSAAALIGLANVLDHADPGERILMVGYGSGAGSDAFDIETTPGIKTYDRGHGPSVESHLRGGTPLNYAVYAKFRGKIHMGGS
;
A
#
# COMPACT_ATOMS: atom_id res chain seq x y z
N THR A 1 17.25 0.56 15.36
CA THR A 1 16.52 1.74 14.82
C THR A 1 15.31 1.98 15.73
N THR A 2 14.69 3.16 15.71
CA THR A 2 13.44 3.44 16.47
C THR A 2 12.33 3.87 15.51
N PRO A 3 11.04 3.78 15.88
CA PRO A 3 9.95 4.27 15.03
C PRO A 3 10.14 5.72 14.59
N ALA A 4 10.65 6.57 15.48
CA ALA A 4 10.97 7.97 15.19
C ALA A 4 12.10 8.17 14.18
N SER A 5 12.91 7.15 13.90
CA SER A 5 14.00 7.21 12.91
C SER A 5 13.55 6.97 11.46
N TYR A 6 12.26 6.67 11.25
CA TYR A 6 11.66 6.52 9.92
C TYR A 6 10.73 7.69 9.62
N GLN A 7 10.74 8.19 8.39
CA GLN A 7 9.79 9.20 7.94
C GLN A 7 8.49 8.55 7.50
N HIS A 8 8.57 7.33 6.95
CA HIS A 8 7.40 6.58 6.48
C HIS A 8 7.43 5.13 6.93
N VAL A 9 6.25 4.54 7.08
CA VAL A 9 6.09 3.11 7.34
C VAL A 9 4.95 2.52 6.53
N VAL A 10 5.16 1.30 6.03
CA VAL A 10 4.18 0.54 5.26
C VAL A 10 4.06 -0.85 5.85
N PHE A 11 2.85 -1.23 6.28
CA PHE A 11 2.56 -2.59 6.76
C PHE A 11 1.69 -3.33 5.76
N HIS A 12 1.70 -4.67 5.81
CA HIS A 12 0.64 -5.46 5.19
C HIS A 12 -0.74 -5.00 5.67
N GLN A 13 -1.65 -4.83 4.73
CA GLN A 13 -2.91 -4.12 4.92
C GLN A 13 -4.10 -4.97 4.49
N PRO A 14 -4.50 -5.98 5.28
CA PRO A 14 -5.65 -6.84 4.97
C PRO A 14 -6.99 -6.09 5.04
N ASN A 15 -7.00 -4.94 5.72
CA ASN A 15 -8.07 -3.96 5.79
C ASN A 15 -7.45 -2.61 6.25
N GLY A 16 -8.25 -1.53 6.31
CA GLY A 16 -7.75 -0.22 6.73
C GLY A 16 -7.36 -0.09 8.20
N LYS A 17 -7.96 -0.89 9.10
CA LYS A 17 -7.75 -0.77 10.56
C LYS A 17 -6.51 -1.49 11.05
N PHE A 18 -6.19 -2.65 10.46
CA PHE A 18 -5.08 -3.49 10.87
C PHE A 18 -3.70 -2.81 10.82
N PRO A 19 -3.26 -2.22 9.68
CA PRO A 19 -1.96 -1.55 9.59
C PRO A 19 -1.86 -0.36 10.55
N GLN A 20 -2.95 0.40 10.74
CA GLN A 20 -3.01 1.49 11.71
C GLN A 20 -2.82 1.00 13.15
N ARG A 21 -3.47 -0.11 13.52
CA ARG A 21 -3.32 -0.71 14.85
C ARG A 21 -1.89 -1.17 15.09
N VAL A 22 -1.29 -1.88 14.13
CA VAL A 22 0.10 -2.34 14.24
C VAL A 22 1.06 -1.16 14.35
N GLY A 23 0.91 -0.14 13.50
CA GLY A 23 1.74 1.06 13.57
C GLY A 23 1.65 1.76 14.92
N LYS A 24 0.44 1.96 15.45
CA LYS A 24 0.23 2.55 16.79
C LYS A 24 0.85 1.71 17.91
N GLN A 25 0.70 0.39 17.85
CA GLN A 25 1.33 -0.52 18.82
C GLN A 25 2.86 -0.47 18.79
N LEU A 26 3.43 -0.26 17.60
CA LEU A 26 4.88 -0.14 17.40
C LEU A 26 5.41 1.28 17.62
N GLY A 27 4.55 2.27 17.88
CA GLY A 27 4.95 3.65 18.16
C GLY A 27 5.07 4.57 16.93
N PHE A 28 4.49 4.20 15.80
CA PHE A 28 4.40 5.06 14.61
C PHE A 28 3.18 5.99 14.67
N SER A 29 3.33 7.20 14.12
CA SER A 29 2.27 8.19 13.99
C SER A 29 1.39 7.96 12.76
N ASP A 30 0.20 8.58 12.75
CA ASP A 30 -0.68 8.56 11.59
C ASP A 30 -0.04 9.23 10.36
N ASP A 31 0.82 10.24 10.57
CA ASP A 31 1.57 10.91 9.50
C ASP A 31 2.58 9.96 8.83
N GLN A 32 3.33 9.18 9.62
CA GLN A 32 4.29 8.19 9.09
C GLN A 32 3.60 7.08 8.29
N MET A 33 2.35 6.76 8.62
CA MET A 33 1.56 5.73 7.92
C MET A 33 0.79 6.27 6.71
N ARG A 34 0.64 7.59 6.58
CA ARG A 34 -0.35 8.22 5.70
C ARG A 34 -0.24 7.74 4.25
N TYR A 35 0.97 7.72 3.70
CA TYR A 35 1.17 7.32 2.30
C TYR A 35 1.22 5.80 2.12
N GLY A 36 1.60 5.04 3.14
CA GLY A 36 1.61 3.57 3.09
C GLY A 36 0.22 2.94 3.10
N LEU A 37 -0.78 3.64 3.64
CA LEU A 37 -2.14 3.14 3.82
C LEU A 37 -3.03 3.37 2.59
N VAL A 38 -3.09 2.37 1.71
CA VAL A 38 -3.85 2.45 0.43
C VAL A 38 -5.11 1.57 0.40
N THR A 39 -5.19 0.55 1.24
CA THR A 39 -6.33 -0.38 1.30
C THR A 39 -7.70 0.26 1.55
N PRO A 40 -7.84 1.40 2.26
CA PRO A 40 -9.13 2.09 2.32
C PRO A 40 -9.70 2.48 0.95
N PHE A 41 -8.86 2.62 -0.09
CA PHE A 41 -9.26 3.04 -1.43
C PHE A 41 -9.44 1.88 -2.40
N ILE A 42 -8.58 0.86 -2.32
CA ILE A 42 -8.52 -0.24 -3.32
C ILE A 42 -8.78 -1.64 -2.76
N GLY A 43 -9.02 -1.76 -1.46
CA GLY A 43 -9.16 -3.05 -0.79
C GLY A 43 -7.84 -3.79 -0.62
N ASN A 44 -7.92 -5.10 -0.38
CA ASN A 44 -6.77 -5.95 -0.12
C ASN A 44 -6.25 -6.58 -1.43
N THR A 45 -5.07 -6.17 -1.86
CA THR A 45 -4.37 -6.70 -3.05
C THR A 45 -3.35 -7.80 -2.71
N TYR A 46 -3.47 -8.40 -1.52
CA TYR A 46 -2.65 -9.52 -1.05
C TYR A 46 -1.15 -9.18 -1.09
N SER A 47 -0.36 -9.94 -1.85
CA SER A 47 1.10 -9.79 -1.95
C SER A 47 1.51 -8.41 -2.46
N ALA A 48 0.65 -7.73 -3.24
CA ALA A 48 0.94 -6.40 -3.74
C ALA A 48 0.64 -5.28 -2.73
N ALA A 49 -0.04 -5.56 -1.63
CA ALA A 49 -0.58 -4.53 -0.76
C ALA A 49 0.51 -3.65 -0.12
N ALA A 50 1.60 -4.27 0.37
CA ALA A 50 2.73 -3.52 0.90
C ALA A 50 3.52 -2.80 -0.20
N LEU A 51 3.67 -3.43 -1.38
CA LEU A 51 4.42 -2.85 -2.50
C LEU A 51 3.74 -1.63 -3.11
N ILE A 52 2.40 -1.65 -3.25
CA ILE A 52 1.64 -0.48 -3.71
C ILE A 52 1.73 0.65 -2.69
N GLY A 53 1.68 0.33 -1.39
CA GLY A 53 1.92 1.31 -0.32
C GLY A 53 3.32 1.91 -0.40
N LEU A 54 4.36 1.10 -0.62
CA LEU A 54 5.73 1.55 -0.82
C LEU A 54 5.87 2.44 -2.06
N ALA A 55 5.26 2.06 -3.19
CA ALA A 55 5.25 2.89 -4.39
C ALA A 55 4.61 4.26 -4.13
N ASN A 56 3.49 4.29 -3.38
CA ASN A 56 2.85 5.56 -3.02
C ASN A 56 3.70 6.39 -2.05
N VAL A 57 4.45 5.76 -1.14
CA VAL A 57 5.45 6.46 -0.30
C VAL A 57 6.55 7.07 -1.18
N LEU A 58 7.12 6.30 -2.11
CA LEU A 58 8.15 6.78 -3.03
C LEU A 58 7.64 7.91 -3.94
N ASP A 59 6.35 7.92 -4.24
CA ASP A 59 5.72 9.02 -4.96
C ASP A 59 5.76 10.35 -4.19
N HIS A 60 5.89 10.32 -2.86
CA HIS A 60 5.84 11.51 -2.01
C HIS A 60 7.11 11.76 -1.19
N ALA A 61 8.05 10.82 -1.19
CA ALA A 61 9.25 10.90 -0.37
C ALA A 61 10.26 11.90 -0.92
N ASP A 62 10.98 12.54 0.00
CA ASP A 62 12.12 13.41 -0.26
C ASP A 62 13.45 12.63 -0.13
N PRO A 63 14.56 13.12 -0.72
CA PRO A 63 15.88 12.50 -0.56
C PRO A 63 16.33 12.35 0.91
N GLY A 64 16.91 11.19 1.23
CA GLY A 64 17.44 10.90 2.57
C GLY A 64 16.38 10.47 3.59
N GLU A 65 15.10 10.39 3.19
CA GLU A 65 14.05 9.84 4.04
C GLU A 65 14.19 8.32 4.17
N ARG A 66 14.04 7.82 5.40
CA ARG A 66 14.01 6.39 5.73
C ARG A 66 12.58 5.87 5.75
N ILE A 67 12.39 4.70 5.16
CA ILE A 67 11.12 4.02 4.98
C ILE A 67 11.26 2.60 5.55
N LEU A 68 10.33 2.21 6.42
CA LEU A 68 10.18 0.83 6.85
C LEU A 68 9.02 0.18 6.09
N MET A 69 9.27 -0.90 5.34
CA MET A 69 8.21 -1.72 4.75
C MET A 69 8.20 -3.10 5.40
N VAL A 70 7.03 -3.56 5.86
CA VAL A 70 6.85 -4.88 6.46
C VAL A 70 5.72 -5.63 5.78
N GLY A 71 6.08 -6.67 5.02
CA GLY A 71 5.15 -7.61 4.40
C GLY A 71 4.72 -8.72 5.37
N TYR A 72 3.57 -9.35 5.11
CA TYR A 72 3.10 -10.50 5.86
C TYR A 72 2.36 -11.46 4.93
N GLY A 73 2.64 -12.76 5.08
CA GLY A 73 1.95 -13.86 4.41
C GLY A 73 1.40 -14.86 5.42
N SER A 74 0.16 -15.30 5.23
CA SER A 74 -0.47 -16.32 6.09
C SER A 74 0.23 -17.67 5.95
N GLY A 75 0.47 -18.37 7.07
CA GLY A 75 1.20 -19.65 7.11
C GLY A 75 2.14 -19.89 8.31
N ALA A 76 2.93 -18.95 8.85
CA ALA A 76 3.04 -17.52 8.64
C ALA A 76 4.50 -17.04 8.52
N GLY A 77 4.70 -15.93 7.80
CA GLY A 77 6.01 -15.28 7.63
C GLY A 77 5.86 -13.77 7.41
N SER A 78 6.92 -13.04 7.74
CA SER A 78 6.98 -11.59 7.57
C SER A 78 8.38 -11.19 7.13
N ASP A 79 8.43 -10.29 6.15
CA ASP A 79 9.66 -9.75 5.60
C ASP A 79 9.70 -8.24 5.83
N ALA A 80 10.80 -7.74 6.39
CA ALA A 80 10.97 -6.33 6.69
C ALA A 80 12.14 -5.74 5.88
N PHE A 81 11.94 -4.53 5.37
CA PHE A 81 12.90 -3.79 4.55
C PHE A 81 13.11 -2.40 5.15
N ASP A 82 14.37 -2.06 5.38
CA ASP A 82 14.82 -0.71 5.75
C ASP A 82 15.38 -0.05 4.48
N ILE A 83 14.70 0.98 4.00
CA ILE A 83 14.98 1.63 2.72
C ILE A 83 15.31 3.09 3.00
N GLU A 84 16.39 3.58 2.41
CA GLU A 84 16.75 5.00 2.40
C GLU A 84 16.65 5.53 0.98
N THR A 85 15.90 6.62 0.80
CA THR A 85 15.78 7.27 -0.50
C THR A 85 17.05 8.01 -0.87
N THR A 86 17.41 7.99 -2.15
CA THR A 86 18.62 8.67 -2.65
C THR A 86 18.25 10.02 -3.27
N PRO A 87 19.23 10.92 -3.50
CA PRO A 87 19.01 12.14 -4.28
C PRO A 87 18.37 11.91 -5.66
N GLY A 88 18.56 10.71 -6.24
CA GLY A 88 17.98 10.32 -7.51
C GLY A 88 16.45 10.33 -7.52
N ILE A 89 15.78 10.28 -6.36
CA ILE A 89 14.31 10.33 -6.29
C ILE A 89 13.73 11.66 -6.83
N LYS A 90 14.48 12.76 -6.73
CA LYS A 90 14.08 14.08 -7.25
C LYS A 90 14.24 14.20 -8.77
N THR A 91 15.20 13.48 -9.34
CA THR A 91 15.50 13.51 -10.78
C THR A 91 14.92 12.32 -11.53
N TYR A 92 14.27 11.39 -10.83
CA TYR A 92 13.62 10.24 -11.44
C TYR A 92 12.52 10.70 -12.38
N ASP A 93 12.55 10.24 -13.63
CA ASP A 93 11.56 10.60 -14.63
C ASP A 93 10.22 9.89 -14.34
N ARG A 94 9.29 10.65 -13.78
CA ARG A 94 7.92 10.19 -13.47
C ARG A 94 6.98 10.26 -14.67
N GLY A 95 7.43 10.73 -15.84
CA GLY A 95 6.63 10.78 -17.06
C GLY A 95 6.27 9.42 -17.65
N HIS A 96 6.85 8.32 -17.11
CA HIS A 96 6.62 6.96 -17.58
C HIS A 96 5.27 6.37 -17.15
N GLY A 97 4.56 7.01 -16.21
CA GLY A 97 3.26 6.56 -15.77
C GLY A 97 2.63 7.50 -14.74
N PRO A 98 1.31 7.41 -14.53
CA PRO A 98 0.64 8.18 -13.49
C PRO A 98 1.06 7.71 -12.09
N SER A 99 0.96 8.60 -11.11
CA SER A 99 1.24 8.26 -9.71
C SER A 99 0.24 7.23 -9.16
N VAL A 100 0.62 6.56 -8.07
CA VAL A 100 -0.29 5.67 -7.36
C VAL A 100 -1.56 6.40 -6.95
N GLU A 101 -1.44 7.62 -6.42
CA GLU A 101 -2.61 8.43 -6.04
C GLU A 101 -3.56 8.72 -7.21
N SER A 102 -3.02 8.95 -8.42
CA SER A 102 -3.83 9.10 -9.63
C SER A 102 -4.61 7.82 -9.96
N HIS A 103 -4.01 6.64 -9.76
CA HIS A 103 -4.73 5.37 -9.90
C HIS A 103 -5.79 5.17 -8.81
N LEU A 104 -5.50 5.53 -7.56
CA LEU A 104 -6.43 5.37 -6.43
C LEU A 104 -7.68 6.25 -6.59
N ARG A 105 -7.56 7.43 -7.21
CA ARG A 105 -8.69 8.32 -7.52
C ARG A 105 -9.53 7.83 -8.71
N GLY A 106 -8.98 6.94 -9.53
CA GLY A 106 -9.64 6.41 -10.72
C GLY A 106 -10.57 5.24 -10.41
N GLY A 107 -11.55 5.02 -11.28
CA GLY A 107 -12.44 3.85 -11.22
C GLY A 107 -13.84 4.17 -11.71
N THR A 108 -14.57 3.13 -12.10
CA THR A 108 -16.01 3.23 -12.42
C THR A 108 -16.79 2.46 -11.36
N PRO A 109 -17.71 3.09 -10.61
CA PRO A 109 -18.58 2.40 -9.69
C PRO A 109 -19.38 1.32 -10.42
N LEU A 110 -19.38 0.09 -9.89
CA LEU A 110 -20.16 -1.02 -10.42
C LEU A 110 -21.20 -1.44 -9.39
N ASN A 111 -22.39 -1.79 -9.87
CA ASN A 111 -23.36 -2.49 -9.02
C ASN A 111 -22.92 -3.96 -8.81
N TYR A 112 -23.52 -4.59 -7.80
CA TYR A 112 -23.14 -5.95 -7.41
C TYR A 112 -23.36 -6.97 -8.53
N ALA A 113 -24.43 -6.85 -9.32
CA ALA A 113 -24.71 -7.79 -10.41
C ALA A 113 -23.62 -7.76 -11.50
N VAL A 114 -23.18 -6.56 -11.89
CA VAL A 114 -22.08 -6.38 -12.85
C VAL A 114 -20.76 -6.90 -12.27
N TYR A 115 -20.46 -6.57 -11.01
CA TYR A 115 -19.28 -7.11 -10.31
C TYR A 115 -19.30 -8.64 -10.26
N ALA A 116 -20.42 -9.25 -9.85
CA ALA A 116 -20.56 -10.69 -9.73
C ALA A 116 -20.40 -11.38 -11.08
N LYS A 117 -20.93 -10.80 -12.16
CA LYS A 117 -20.69 -11.25 -13.53
C LYS A 117 -19.20 -11.19 -13.89
N PHE A 118 -18.53 -10.06 -13.70
CA PHE A 118 -17.10 -9.89 -14.02
C PHE A 118 -16.18 -10.83 -13.23
N ARG A 119 -16.56 -11.16 -11.99
CA ARG A 119 -15.81 -12.07 -11.12
C ARG A 119 -16.21 -13.54 -11.27
N GLY A 120 -17.11 -13.88 -12.19
CA GLY A 120 -17.57 -15.26 -12.40
C GLY A 120 -18.33 -15.85 -11.20
N LYS A 121 -18.96 -15.02 -10.37
CA LYS A 121 -19.71 -15.43 -9.16
C LYS A 121 -21.15 -15.86 -9.45
N ILE A 122 -21.64 -15.62 -10.67
CA ILE A 122 -22.99 -16.01 -11.08
C ILE A 122 -22.89 -17.38 -11.75
N HIS A 123 -23.42 -18.41 -11.10
CA HIS A 123 -23.57 -19.73 -11.72
C HIS A 123 -24.68 -19.66 -12.77
N MET A 124 -24.29 -19.54 -14.03
CA MET A 124 -25.22 -19.41 -15.17
C MET A 124 -25.82 -20.76 -15.62
N GLY A 125 -25.75 -21.82 -14.81
CA GLY A 125 -26.36 -23.13 -15.11
C GLY A 125 -25.72 -23.87 -16.29
N GLY A 126 -24.39 -23.85 -16.41
CA GLY A 126 -23.65 -24.72 -17.33
C GLY A 126 -23.34 -26.06 -16.66
N SER A 127 -23.66 -27.15 -17.36
CA SER A 127 -23.51 -28.58 -17.04
C SER A 127 -22.23 -28.97 -16.30
#